data_AF-A0A2A5Y2H9-F1
#
_entry.id   AF-A0A2A5Y2H9-F1
#
_cell.length_a   1.000
_cell.length_b   1.000
_cell.length_c   1.000
_cell.angle_alpha   90.00
_cell.angle_beta   90.00
_cell.angle_gamma   90.00
#
_symmetry.space_group_name_H-M   'P 1'
#
loop_
_entity.id
_entity.type
_entity.pdbx_description
1 polymer ?
#
loop_
_entity_poly.entity_id
_entity_poly.type
_entity_poly.pdbx_seq_one_letter_code
_entity_poly.pdbx_strand_id
1 'polypeptide(L)'
;MIKKFSPSTLLILFALSFPVLAQDSEEDVTDFGSPNQTPQTFDDSRECALSEDSELINLLNFKLKKFNPTSKEFESGPPLTEEEIKHKSIRFYSLQLKDEKVVKIDIDKFASLGGATLASLLNRSSKIFLRHPEKCEFFSLFGDSIIGHYEISFERILRLYATAVNKNNNIAQEFIRTQIIPSPMSLDSAIKSLYDDYGYQQNIIESLLPQEVRTLFFGENSMVSVADVAESKLLAFSLLGGRIVDQGEKEIFIFVPDSKKGLLGSNETIVISSSSKIYEVPLLNIPLALNVMRSLGFNAKIIILKHVFIDNESSCVVGEGGLWYHFKGNDKRVGCDFLSNTIRSIKSNTLVKSNDYPIFKESIDRVNEIINN
;
A
#
# COMPACT_ATOMS: atom_id res chain seq x y z
N MET A 1 -57.80 -22.78 24.02
CA MET A 1 -58.04 -23.90 23.05
C MET A 1 -56.85 -23.89 22.09
N ILE A 2 -55.76 -24.69 22.21
CA ILE A 2 -55.60 -26.16 22.06
C ILE A 2 -56.13 -26.60 20.67
N LYS A 3 -55.41 -27.20 19.69
CA LYS A 3 -54.23 -28.11 19.56
C LYS A 3 -53.70 -28.00 18.09
N LYS A 4 -52.38 -27.95 17.80
CA LYS A 4 -51.41 -29.04 17.43
C LYS A 4 -51.90 -30.10 16.41
N PHE A 5 -51.17 -30.30 15.31
CA PHE A 5 -50.30 -31.48 15.04
C PHE A 5 -49.50 -31.37 13.71
N SER A 6 -48.35 -32.06 13.66
CA SER A 6 -47.33 -32.20 12.59
C SER A 6 -47.21 -33.70 12.19
N PRO A 7 -46.17 -34.20 11.49
CA PRO A 7 -46.08 -34.54 10.06
C PRO A 7 -45.96 -36.07 9.81
N SER A 8 -45.84 -36.54 8.56
CA SER A 8 -45.37 -37.91 8.26
C SER A 8 -44.69 -38.06 6.89
N THR A 9 -43.58 -38.77 6.96
CA THR A 9 -42.56 -39.18 5.98
C THR A 9 -43.05 -40.30 5.05
N LEU A 10 -42.51 -40.41 3.82
CA LEU A 10 -42.42 -41.70 3.13
C LEU A 10 -41.16 -41.80 2.25
N LEU A 11 -40.32 -42.78 2.61
CA LEU A 11 -39.17 -43.32 1.89
C LEU A 11 -39.62 -44.15 0.68
N ILE A 12 -38.84 -44.15 -0.42
CA ILE A 12 -38.87 -45.21 -1.43
C ILE A 12 -37.44 -45.72 -1.65
N LEU A 13 -37.24 -47.01 -1.35
CA LEU A 13 -36.07 -47.83 -1.68
C LEU A 13 -36.09 -48.25 -3.15
N PHE A 14 -34.90 -48.38 -3.76
CA PHE A 14 -34.66 -49.38 -4.80
C PHE A 14 -33.30 -50.04 -4.57
N ALA A 15 -33.28 -51.37 -4.70
CA ALA A 15 -32.15 -52.26 -4.45
C ALA A 15 -31.85 -53.11 -5.69
N LEU A 16 -30.69 -53.80 -5.63
CA LEU A 16 -30.21 -54.94 -6.46
C LEU A 16 -29.45 -54.53 -7.74
N SER A 17 -28.33 -55.13 -8.15
CA SER A 17 -27.58 -56.32 -7.70
C SER A 17 -26.24 -56.41 -8.48
N PHE A 18 -25.20 -57.00 -7.87
CA PHE A 18 -23.91 -57.36 -8.51
C PHE A 18 -24.03 -58.58 -9.46
N PRO A 19 -23.01 -58.80 -10.32
CA PRO A 19 -22.28 -60.05 -10.17
C PRO A 19 -20.74 -59.88 -10.21
N VAL A 20 -20.08 -60.78 -9.49
CA VAL A 20 -18.64 -61.06 -9.49
C VAL A 20 -18.34 -62.09 -10.58
N LEU A 21 -17.24 -61.92 -11.31
CA LEU A 21 -16.57 -63.00 -12.06
C LEU A 21 -15.08 -62.99 -11.70
N ALA A 22 -14.52 -64.17 -11.49
CA ALA A 22 -13.17 -64.43 -11.02
C ALA A 22 -12.27 -65.05 -12.10
N GLN A 23 -10.96 -64.99 -11.81
CA GLN A 23 -9.82 -65.84 -12.20
C GLN A 23 -8.84 -65.44 -13.33
N ASP A 24 -7.59 -65.29 -12.84
CA ASP A 24 -6.30 -65.90 -13.25
C ASP A 24 -5.32 -65.24 -14.25
N SER A 25 -4.15 -64.93 -13.67
CA SER A 25 -2.75 -65.07 -14.08
C SER A 25 -2.30 -64.70 -15.50
N GLU A 26 -1.32 -63.79 -15.59
CA GLU A 26 0.11 -64.13 -15.84
C GLU A 26 0.99 -62.87 -15.70
N GLU A 27 2.22 -63.08 -15.21
CA GLU A 27 3.28 -62.08 -15.13
C GLU A 27 3.75 -61.70 -16.53
N ASP A 28 3.99 -60.41 -16.80
CA ASP A 28 5.12 -60.03 -17.65
C ASP A 28 5.60 -58.60 -17.38
N VAL A 29 6.91 -58.51 -17.22
CA VAL A 29 7.70 -57.32 -16.92
C VAL A 29 7.94 -56.56 -18.21
N THR A 30 7.50 -55.30 -18.32
CA THR A 30 8.23 -54.27 -19.08
C THR A 30 7.89 -52.87 -18.59
N ASP A 31 8.93 -52.24 -18.04
CA ASP A 31 9.23 -50.82 -17.92
C ASP A 31 8.86 -50.02 -19.19
N PHE A 32 7.96 -49.04 -19.09
CA PHE A 32 7.92 -47.76 -19.84
C PHE A 32 6.73 -46.93 -19.32
N GLY A 33 7.00 -45.79 -18.69
CA GLY A 33 6.00 -44.95 -18.01
C GLY A 33 5.14 -44.06 -18.91
N SER A 34 3.96 -43.70 -18.38
CA SER A 34 3.17 -42.44 -18.50
C SER A 34 1.66 -42.75 -18.38
N PRO A 35 0.75 -41.79 -18.08
CA PRO A 35 0.81 -40.57 -17.28
C PRO A 35 -0.41 -40.47 -16.32
N ASN A 36 -0.20 -40.19 -15.04
CA ASN A 36 -1.15 -39.51 -14.14
C ASN A 36 -0.57 -39.55 -12.72
N GLN A 37 0.36 -38.65 -12.45
CA GLN A 37 0.54 -38.17 -11.09
C GLN A 37 0.14 -36.70 -11.11
N THR A 38 -1.03 -36.43 -10.50
CA THR A 38 -1.31 -35.18 -9.80
C THR A 38 -0.02 -34.62 -9.23
N PRO A 39 0.28 -33.32 -9.41
CA PRO A 39 1.42 -32.71 -8.73
C PRO A 39 1.25 -33.01 -7.25
N GLN A 40 2.20 -33.76 -6.70
CA GLN A 40 2.35 -33.91 -5.28
C GLN A 40 2.42 -32.49 -4.73
N THR A 41 1.41 -32.10 -3.94
CA THR A 41 1.54 -31.05 -2.95
C THR A 41 2.68 -31.46 -2.04
N PHE A 42 3.89 -31.03 -2.39
CA PHE A 42 4.98 -30.95 -1.44
C PHE A 42 4.51 -30.03 -0.30
N ASP A 43 4.80 -30.48 0.91
CA ASP A 43 4.39 -29.89 2.17
C ASP A 43 5.09 -28.54 2.41
N ASP A 44 4.61 -27.47 1.76
CA ASP A 44 5.09 -26.07 1.91
C ASP A 44 4.91 -25.53 3.36
N SER A 45 4.22 -26.26 4.24
CA SER A 45 3.87 -25.78 5.58
C SER A 45 5.02 -25.83 6.59
N ARG A 46 5.99 -26.73 6.41
CA ARG A 46 7.10 -26.93 7.38
C ARG A 46 8.29 -26.02 7.15
N GLU A 47 8.59 -25.65 5.91
CA GLU A 47 9.74 -24.77 5.61
C GLU A 47 9.50 -23.32 6.10
N CYS A 48 8.23 -22.91 6.14
CA CYS A 48 7.78 -21.59 6.59
C CYS A 48 7.64 -21.38 8.10
N ALA A 49 7.87 -22.42 8.89
CA ALA A 49 7.60 -22.36 10.32
C ALA A 49 8.54 -21.36 11.01
N LEU A 50 7.95 -20.54 11.89
CA LEU A 50 8.70 -19.70 12.81
C LEU A 50 9.31 -20.58 13.91
N SER A 51 10.47 -20.17 14.42
CA SER A 51 11.04 -20.77 15.62
C SER A 51 10.16 -20.48 16.83
N GLU A 52 10.14 -21.39 17.80
CA GLU A 52 9.48 -21.12 19.08
C GLU A 52 10.16 -19.96 19.81
N ASP A 53 9.38 -19.24 20.62
CA ASP A 53 9.90 -18.15 21.45
C ASP A 53 10.98 -18.62 22.43
N SER A 54 10.93 -19.89 22.84
CA SER A 54 11.93 -20.56 23.68
C SER A 54 13.31 -20.57 23.02
N GLU A 55 13.39 -20.81 21.70
CA GLU A 55 14.66 -20.83 20.95
C GLU A 55 15.27 -19.43 20.85
N LEU A 56 14.44 -18.39 20.66
CA LEU A 56 14.91 -17.01 20.67
C LEU A 56 15.47 -16.62 22.04
N ILE A 57 14.77 -16.98 23.12
CA ILE A 57 15.21 -16.69 24.49
C ILE A 57 16.54 -17.41 24.78
N ASN A 58 16.68 -18.67 24.38
CA ASN A 58 17.92 -19.43 24.53
C ASN A 58 19.09 -18.76 23.81
N LEU A 59 18.88 -18.34 22.56
CA LEU A 59 19.89 -17.62 21.78
C LEU A 59 20.27 -16.29 22.45
N LEU A 60 19.29 -15.52 22.93
CA LEU A 60 19.53 -14.25 23.63
C LEU A 60 20.27 -14.42 24.96
N ASN A 61 20.09 -15.55 25.65
CA ASN A 61 20.75 -15.87 26.91
C ASN A 61 22.15 -16.46 26.75
N PHE A 62 22.56 -16.83 25.53
CA PHE A 62 23.90 -17.31 25.26
C PHE A 62 24.95 -16.26 25.64
N LYS A 63 25.96 -16.67 26.42
CA LYS A 63 26.97 -15.74 26.97
C LYS A 63 28.02 -15.40 25.90
N LEU A 64 27.90 -14.20 25.32
CA LEU A 64 28.87 -13.64 24.38
C LEU A 64 30.00 -12.89 25.11
N LYS A 65 31.25 -13.07 24.65
CA LYS A 65 32.38 -12.20 25.01
C LYS A 65 32.16 -10.83 24.38
N LYS A 66 32.52 -9.75 25.09
CA LYS A 66 32.42 -8.38 24.55
C LYS A 66 33.50 -8.14 23.50
N PHE A 67 33.11 -7.57 22.36
CA PHE A 67 34.06 -7.09 21.37
C PHE A 67 34.83 -5.88 21.93
N ASN A 68 36.15 -5.86 21.77
CA ASN A 68 37.00 -4.74 22.16
C ASN A 68 37.75 -4.18 20.93
N PRO A 69 37.34 -3.02 20.40
CA PRO A 69 37.97 -2.44 19.21
C PRO A 69 39.39 -1.92 19.48
N THR A 70 39.81 -1.73 20.73
CA THR A 70 41.15 -1.25 21.12
C THR A 70 42.04 -2.37 21.66
N SER A 71 41.76 -3.63 21.36
CA SER A 71 42.65 -4.72 21.77
C SER A 71 43.98 -4.63 21.04
N LYS A 72 45.06 -5.16 21.64
CA LYS A 72 46.42 -5.19 21.05
C LYS A 72 46.49 -5.71 19.60
N GLU A 73 45.54 -6.54 19.17
CA GLU A 73 45.41 -7.02 17.78
C GLU A 73 45.07 -5.91 16.76
N PHE A 74 44.51 -4.78 17.20
CA PHE A 74 44.11 -3.66 16.33
C PHE A 74 44.91 -2.38 16.62
N GLU A 75 45.79 -2.37 17.63
CA GLU A 75 46.65 -1.24 17.98
C GLU A 75 47.81 -1.00 16.99
N SER A 76 48.19 -2.02 16.21
CA SER A 76 49.35 -1.95 15.29
C SER A 76 49.04 -1.33 13.92
N GLY A 77 47.82 -0.84 13.70
CA GLY A 77 47.36 -0.27 12.43
C GLY A 77 46.79 1.15 12.58
N PRO A 78 46.46 1.82 11.46
CA PRO A 78 45.69 3.07 11.51
C PRO A 78 44.37 2.86 12.29
N PRO A 79 43.87 3.91 12.97
CA PRO A 79 42.61 3.82 13.69
C PRO A 79 41.49 3.38 12.75
N LEU A 80 40.72 2.38 13.18
CA LEU A 80 39.64 1.81 12.39
C LEU A 80 38.51 2.82 12.20
N THR A 81 37.89 2.81 11.03
CA THR A 81 36.67 3.58 10.79
C THR A 81 35.48 2.94 11.52
N GLU A 82 34.39 3.69 11.71
CA GLU A 82 33.18 3.16 12.36
C GLU A 82 32.60 1.94 11.62
N GLU A 83 32.64 1.95 10.28
CA GLU A 83 32.20 0.82 9.45
C GLU A 83 33.07 -0.42 9.64
N GLU A 84 34.39 -0.25 9.73
CA GLU A 84 35.32 -1.35 9.96
C GLU A 84 35.13 -1.97 11.34
N ILE A 85 34.92 -1.14 12.38
CA ILE A 85 34.59 -1.58 13.73
C ILE A 85 33.31 -2.40 13.71
N LYS A 86 32.28 -1.94 13.00
CA LYS A 86 31.00 -2.62 12.87
C LYS A 86 31.15 -3.98 12.19
N HIS A 87 31.79 -4.05 11.03
CA HIS A 87 32.05 -5.31 10.31
C HIS A 87 32.85 -6.31 11.16
N LYS A 88 33.92 -5.85 11.82
CA LYS A 88 34.73 -6.70 12.70
C LYS A 88 33.94 -7.19 13.91
N SER A 89 33.07 -6.35 14.48
CA SER A 89 32.22 -6.75 15.61
C SER A 89 31.22 -7.85 15.21
N ILE A 90 30.58 -7.72 14.04
CA ILE A 90 29.63 -8.72 13.52
C ILE A 90 30.34 -10.05 13.31
N ARG A 91 31.53 -10.01 12.69
CA ARG A 91 32.36 -11.22 12.49
C ARG A 91 32.81 -11.84 13.82
N PHE A 92 33.17 -11.02 14.79
CA PHE A 92 33.60 -11.49 16.11
C PHE A 92 32.48 -12.25 16.84
N TYR A 93 31.24 -11.74 16.78
CA TYR A 93 30.11 -12.43 17.38
C TYR A 93 29.66 -13.65 16.56
N SER A 94 29.70 -13.60 15.23
CA SER A 94 29.31 -14.73 14.39
C SER A 94 30.20 -15.97 14.61
N LEU A 95 31.50 -15.77 14.85
CA LEU A 95 32.43 -16.84 15.19
C LEU A 95 32.09 -17.51 16.52
N GLN A 96 31.59 -16.75 17.51
CA GLN A 96 31.18 -17.30 18.81
C GLN A 96 29.87 -18.11 18.73
N LEU A 97 29.05 -17.83 17.72
CA LEU A 97 27.73 -18.43 17.53
C LEU A 97 27.76 -19.60 16.53
N LYS A 98 28.93 -20.02 16.02
CA LYS A 98 29.03 -20.97 14.91
C LYS A 98 28.16 -22.22 15.09
N ASP A 99 28.19 -22.80 16.29
CA ASP A 99 27.50 -24.04 16.64
C ASP A 99 26.06 -23.84 17.15
N GLU A 100 25.62 -22.59 17.33
CA GLU A 100 24.27 -22.27 17.77
C GLU A 100 23.23 -22.44 16.66
N LYS A 101 22.01 -22.81 17.07
CA LYS A 101 20.88 -22.96 16.16
C LYS A 101 20.45 -21.62 15.57
N VAL A 102 19.99 -21.69 14.32
CA VAL A 102 19.37 -20.57 13.64
C VAL A 102 17.95 -20.39 14.19
N VAL A 103 17.55 -19.14 14.42
CA VAL A 103 16.23 -18.77 14.93
C VAL A 103 15.50 -17.94 13.88
N LYS A 104 14.31 -18.39 13.51
CA LYS A 104 13.42 -17.73 12.55
C LYS A 104 12.36 -16.93 13.30
N ILE A 105 12.31 -15.62 13.11
CA ILE A 105 11.35 -14.72 13.78
C ILE A 105 10.53 -13.92 12.77
N ASP A 106 9.36 -13.45 13.19
CA ASP A 106 8.54 -12.53 12.40
C ASP A 106 9.18 -11.13 12.34
N ILE A 107 9.06 -10.46 11.19
CA ILE A 107 9.45 -9.06 11.02
C ILE A 107 8.69 -8.11 11.96
N ASP A 108 7.43 -8.41 12.30
CA ASP A 108 6.67 -7.67 13.31
C ASP A 108 7.35 -7.74 14.67
N LYS A 109 7.84 -8.93 15.03
CA LYS A 109 8.54 -9.15 16.28
C LYS A 109 9.81 -8.31 16.31
N PHE A 110 10.59 -8.33 15.23
CA PHE A 110 11.78 -7.48 15.09
C PHE A 110 11.45 -5.99 15.23
N ALA A 111 10.44 -5.48 14.52
CA ALA A 111 10.01 -4.08 14.61
C ALA A 111 9.58 -3.69 16.04
N SER A 112 9.02 -4.63 16.79
CA SER A 112 8.57 -4.41 18.17
C SER A 112 9.69 -4.39 19.23
N LEU A 113 10.89 -4.88 18.90
CA LEU A 113 12.01 -4.90 19.84
C LEU A 113 12.59 -3.50 20.02
N GLY A 114 12.90 -3.12 21.25
CA GLY A 114 13.53 -1.83 21.57
C GLY A 114 14.65 -1.98 22.60
N GLY A 115 15.48 -0.94 22.70
CA GLY A 115 16.51 -0.81 23.75
C GLY A 115 17.50 -1.98 23.81
N ALA A 116 17.73 -2.49 25.03
CA ALA A 116 18.74 -3.52 25.30
C ALA A 116 18.44 -4.86 24.59
N THR A 117 17.17 -5.22 24.40
CA THR A 117 16.78 -6.46 23.74
C THR A 117 17.16 -6.44 22.26
N LEU A 118 16.92 -5.30 21.59
CA LEU A 118 17.33 -5.10 20.21
C LEU A 118 18.86 -5.18 20.09
N ALA A 119 19.61 -4.42 20.90
CA ALA A 119 21.08 -4.46 20.89
C ALA A 119 21.64 -5.88 21.10
N SER A 120 21.01 -6.66 21.98
CA SER A 120 21.35 -8.07 22.20
C SER A 120 21.09 -8.94 20.96
N LEU A 121 19.97 -8.71 20.27
CA LEU A 121 19.60 -9.42 19.05
C LEU A 121 20.57 -9.11 17.89
N LEU A 122 21.02 -7.86 17.74
CA LEU A 122 21.96 -7.46 16.67
C LEU A 122 23.32 -8.17 16.81
N ASN A 123 23.81 -8.33 18.04
CA ASN A 123 25.03 -9.12 18.29
C ASN A 123 24.87 -10.59 17.89
N ARG A 124 23.64 -11.07 17.69
CA ARG A 124 23.29 -12.43 17.27
C ARG A 124 22.72 -12.49 15.86
N SER A 125 22.75 -11.38 15.12
CA SER A 125 22.20 -11.21 13.77
C SER A 125 22.53 -12.37 12.82
N SER A 126 23.76 -12.90 12.86
CA SER A 126 24.20 -14.03 12.02
C SER A 126 23.38 -15.33 12.17
N LYS A 127 22.57 -15.47 13.22
CA LYS A 127 21.69 -16.62 13.47
C LYS A 127 20.21 -16.25 13.46
N ILE A 128 19.88 -15.00 13.17
CA ILE A 128 18.50 -14.52 13.11
C ILE A 128 18.07 -14.43 11.66
N PHE A 129 16.95 -15.07 11.36
CA PHE A 129 16.29 -14.96 10.07
C PHE A 129 14.92 -14.33 10.27
N LEU A 130 14.62 -13.30 9.50
CA LEU A 130 13.33 -12.64 9.51
C LEU A 130 12.44 -13.25 8.44
N ARG A 131 11.21 -13.61 8.80
CA ARG A 131 10.19 -14.08 7.86
C ARG A 131 9.59 -12.91 7.09
N HIS A 132 9.43 -13.08 5.77
CA HIS A 132 8.64 -12.16 4.96
C HIS A 132 7.19 -12.13 5.48
N PRO A 133 6.56 -10.96 5.62
CA PRO A 133 5.20 -10.88 6.17
C PRO A 133 4.14 -11.46 5.24
N GLU A 134 4.41 -11.53 3.94
CA GLU A 134 3.43 -11.91 2.91
C GLU A 134 3.85 -13.13 2.06
N LYS A 135 5.10 -13.57 2.16
CA LYS A 135 5.69 -14.64 1.35
C LYS A 135 6.33 -15.69 2.25
N CYS A 136 6.50 -16.90 1.75
CA CYS A 136 7.21 -17.92 2.50
C CYS A 136 8.73 -17.83 2.28
N GLU A 137 9.32 -16.71 2.72
CA GLU A 137 10.73 -16.41 2.51
C GLU A 137 11.37 -15.92 3.80
N PHE A 138 12.67 -16.15 3.95
CA PHE A 138 13.44 -15.75 5.12
C PHE A 138 14.70 -15.01 4.71
N PHE A 139 15.09 -14.05 5.53
CA PHE A 139 16.22 -13.18 5.24
C PHE A 139 17.13 -13.06 6.44
N SER A 140 18.43 -13.12 6.18
CA SER A 140 19.45 -13.00 7.22
C SER A 140 19.66 -11.55 7.62
N LEU A 141 19.79 -11.32 8.93
CA LEU A 141 20.32 -10.08 9.46
C LEU A 141 21.84 -10.04 9.37
N PHE A 142 22.39 -8.87 9.06
CA PHE A 142 23.83 -8.58 9.13
C PHE A 142 24.06 -7.33 9.98
N GLY A 143 24.31 -7.54 11.28
CA GLY A 143 24.33 -6.46 12.25
C GLY A 143 22.95 -5.82 12.39
N ASP A 144 22.87 -4.54 12.08
CA ASP A 144 21.68 -3.69 12.04
C ASP A 144 21.06 -3.55 10.64
N SER A 145 21.69 -4.13 9.62
CA SER A 145 21.17 -4.15 8.26
C SER A 145 20.54 -5.50 7.97
N ILE A 146 19.53 -5.51 7.11
CA ILE A 146 18.97 -6.73 6.55
C ILE A 146 19.54 -6.86 5.14
N ILE A 147 19.79 -8.08 4.68
CA ILE A 147 20.35 -8.29 3.35
C ILE A 147 19.20 -8.42 2.35
N GLY A 148 19.14 -7.53 1.36
CA GLY A 148 18.18 -7.58 0.25
C GLY A 148 17.19 -6.41 0.22
N HIS A 149 16.29 -6.44 -0.76
CA HIS A 149 15.15 -5.52 -0.86
C HIS A 149 13.85 -6.30 -0.70
N TYR A 150 12.87 -5.67 -0.06
CA TYR A 150 11.59 -6.30 0.29
C TYR A 150 10.48 -5.67 -0.49
N GLU A 151 9.58 -6.48 -0.99
CA GLU A 151 8.36 -5.99 -1.61
C GLU A 151 7.16 -6.47 -0.79
N ILE A 152 6.50 -5.54 -0.10
CA ILE A 152 5.30 -5.81 0.71
C ILE A 152 4.24 -4.73 0.50
N SER A 153 2.99 -5.02 0.83
CA SER A 153 1.91 -4.05 0.71
C SER A 153 2.17 -2.77 1.52
N PHE A 154 1.76 -1.63 0.96
CA PHE A 154 2.01 -0.34 1.60
C PHE A 154 1.31 -0.20 2.96
N GLU A 155 0.12 -0.77 3.13
CA GLU A 155 -0.56 -0.83 4.43
C GLU A 155 0.27 -1.59 5.47
N ARG A 156 0.94 -2.67 5.06
CA ARG A 156 1.83 -3.43 5.92
C ARG A 156 3.07 -2.63 6.31
N ILE A 157 3.63 -1.85 5.37
CA ILE A 157 4.73 -0.91 5.64
C ILE A 157 4.32 0.10 6.70
N LEU A 158 3.16 0.75 6.52
CA LEU A 158 2.65 1.75 7.48
C LEU A 158 2.48 1.16 8.88
N ARG A 159 1.94 -0.06 8.99
CA ARG A 159 1.76 -0.76 10.27
C ARG A 159 3.09 -1.15 10.92
N LEU A 160 4.04 -1.68 10.15
CA LEU A 160 5.38 -2.03 10.63
C LEU A 160 6.11 -0.78 11.13
N TYR A 161 6.03 0.29 10.36
CA TYR A 161 6.67 1.56 10.68
C TYR A 161 6.07 2.20 11.93
N ALA A 162 4.74 2.23 12.04
CA ALA A 162 4.05 2.67 13.25
C ALA A 162 4.49 1.88 14.49
N THR A 163 4.65 0.56 14.35
CA THR A 163 5.15 -0.31 15.44
C THR A 163 6.58 0.09 15.83
N ALA A 164 7.46 0.29 14.85
CA ALA A 164 8.85 0.68 15.09
C ALA A 164 8.98 2.07 15.74
N VAL A 165 8.18 3.05 15.32
CA VAL A 165 8.11 4.39 15.93
C VAL A 165 7.64 4.29 17.37
N ASN A 166 6.53 3.59 17.62
CA ASN A 166 5.96 3.44 18.97
C ASN A 166 6.90 2.69 19.94
N LYS A 167 7.82 1.88 19.43
CA LYS A 167 8.82 1.15 20.22
C LYS A 167 10.21 1.80 20.24
N ASN A 168 10.36 2.99 19.64
CA ASN A 168 11.64 3.69 19.51
C ASN A 168 12.73 2.81 18.88
N ASN A 169 12.34 1.95 17.94
CA ASN A 169 13.26 1.07 17.20
C ASN A 169 13.77 1.80 15.96
N ASN A 170 14.80 2.62 16.13
CA ASN A 170 15.38 3.41 15.04
C ASN A 170 15.99 2.53 13.92
N ILE A 171 16.45 1.32 14.27
CA ILE A 171 17.02 0.39 13.29
C ILE A 171 15.91 -0.15 12.39
N ALA A 172 14.77 -0.56 12.96
CA ALA A 172 13.62 -0.98 12.16
C ALA A 172 13.04 0.19 11.34
N GLN A 173 13.02 1.40 11.88
CA GLN A 173 12.59 2.58 11.13
C GLN A 173 13.50 2.82 9.90
N GLU A 174 14.82 2.78 10.08
CA GLU A 174 15.78 2.99 9.01
C GLU A 174 15.72 1.86 7.97
N PHE A 175 15.61 0.63 8.44
CA PHE A 175 15.40 -0.54 7.59
C PHE A 175 14.17 -0.37 6.69
N ILE A 176 13.03 0.00 7.28
CA ILE A 176 11.78 0.17 6.53
C ILE A 176 11.91 1.28 5.49
N ARG A 177 12.59 2.39 5.81
CA ARG A 177 12.76 3.52 4.87
C ARG A 177 13.70 3.21 3.71
N THR A 178 14.71 2.37 3.92
CA THR A 178 15.83 2.20 2.96
C THR A 178 15.79 0.89 2.18
N GLN A 179 15.20 -0.16 2.75
CA GLN A 179 15.29 -1.51 2.18
C GLN A 179 13.91 -2.10 1.82
N ILE A 180 12.81 -1.55 2.34
CA ILE A 180 11.46 -1.98 1.98
C ILE A 180 10.88 -1.09 0.89
N ILE A 181 10.43 -1.73 -0.18
CA ILE A 181 9.76 -1.13 -1.33
C ILE A 181 8.28 -1.54 -1.26
N PRO A 182 7.33 -0.60 -1.44
CA PRO A 182 5.92 -0.93 -1.55
C PRO A 182 5.64 -1.78 -2.79
N SER A 183 4.89 -2.86 -2.62
CA SER A 183 4.35 -3.63 -3.74
C SER A 183 3.49 -2.73 -4.64
N PRO A 184 3.50 -2.94 -5.96
CA PRO A 184 2.66 -2.18 -6.86
C PRO A 184 1.18 -2.22 -6.46
N MET A 185 0.49 -1.08 -6.52
CA MET A 185 -0.96 -1.00 -6.29
C MET A 185 -1.72 -0.55 -7.53
N SER A 186 -3.01 -0.81 -7.59
CA SER A 186 -3.84 -0.32 -8.70
C SER A 186 -4.08 1.20 -8.59
N LEU A 187 -4.38 1.85 -9.71
CA LEU A 187 -4.77 3.26 -9.72
C LEU A 187 -6.01 3.50 -8.86
N ASP A 188 -6.99 2.61 -8.95
CA ASP A 188 -8.21 2.67 -8.14
C ASP A 188 -7.89 2.61 -6.64
N SER A 189 -6.94 1.77 -6.23
CA SER A 189 -6.48 1.68 -4.84
C SER A 189 -5.79 2.99 -4.41
N ALA A 190 -4.97 3.57 -5.28
CA ALA A 190 -4.32 4.84 -5.00
C ALA A 190 -5.34 5.97 -4.83
N ILE A 191 -6.30 6.10 -5.74
CA ILE A 191 -7.35 7.13 -5.66
C ILE A 191 -8.24 6.89 -4.43
N LYS A 192 -8.65 5.64 -4.14
CA LYS A 192 -9.43 5.32 -2.93
C LYS A 192 -8.67 5.66 -1.65
N SER A 193 -7.34 5.57 -1.66
CA SER A 193 -6.54 5.95 -0.50
C SER A 193 -6.66 7.44 -0.14
N LEU A 194 -7.07 8.29 -1.10
CA LEU A 194 -7.36 9.71 -0.89
C LEU A 194 -8.66 9.99 -0.14
N TYR A 195 -9.50 8.99 0.12
CA TYR A 195 -10.78 9.16 0.80
C TYR A 195 -10.64 9.12 2.33
N ASP A 196 -9.46 8.74 2.83
CA ASP A 196 -9.25 8.40 4.23
C ASP A 196 -8.13 9.24 4.85
N ASP A 197 -8.49 10.48 5.17
CA ASP A 197 -7.63 11.43 5.91
C ASP A 197 -7.47 11.06 7.39
N TYR A 198 -8.42 10.34 7.97
CA TYR A 198 -8.47 10.05 9.41
C TYR A 198 -7.96 8.66 9.79
N GLY A 199 -7.76 7.76 8.82
CA GLY A 199 -7.36 6.38 9.08
C GLY A 199 -5.93 6.18 9.57
N TYR A 200 -5.10 7.23 9.53
CA TYR A 200 -3.67 7.12 9.86
C TYR A 200 -3.19 8.24 10.79
N GLN A 201 -2.20 7.91 11.62
CA GLN A 201 -1.63 8.86 12.56
C GLN A 201 -0.67 9.81 11.82
N GLN A 202 -0.94 11.11 11.90
CA GLN A 202 -0.16 12.18 11.25
C GLN A 202 1.35 12.05 11.50
N ASN A 203 1.75 11.77 12.75
CA ASN A 203 3.15 11.62 13.15
C ASN A 203 3.88 10.46 12.43
N ILE A 204 3.16 9.40 12.04
CA ILE A 204 3.73 8.25 11.34
C ILE A 204 3.99 8.61 9.88
N ILE A 205 3.04 9.28 9.21
CA ILE A 205 3.24 9.76 7.84
C ILE A 205 4.34 10.82 7.80
N GLU A 206 4.29 11.78 8.72
CA GLU A 206 5.29 12.83 8.82
C GLU A 206 6.71 12.27 9.06
N SER A 207 6.84 11.22 9.86
CA SER A 207 8.14 10.57 10.06
C SER A 207 8.58 9.70 8.88
N LEU A 208 7.70 9.26 7.99
CA LEU A 208 8.12 8.61 6.74
C LEU A 208 8.67 9.60 5.70
N LEU A 209 8.28 10.87 5.77
CA LEU A 209 8.70 11.89 4.82
C LEU A 209 10.04 12.51 5.25
N PRO A 210 11.09 12.50 4.40
CA PRO A 210 12.33 13.22 4.64
C PRO A 210 12.09 14.71 4.89
N GLN A 211 12.97 15.36 5.66
CA GLN A 211 12.82 16.77 6.02
C GLN A 211 12.75 17.67 4.78
N GLU A 212 13.55 17.37 3.77
CA GLU A 212 13.65 18.12 2.52
C GLU A 212 12.32 18.10 1.75
N VAL A 213 11.69 16.93 1.69
CA VAL A 213 10.37 16.74 1.09
C VAL A 213 9.32 17.52 1.89
N ARG A 214 9.35 17.43 3.22
CA ARG A 214 8.38 18.14 4.06
C ARG A 214 8.47 19.65 3.83
N THR A 215 9.68 20.19 3.82
CA THR A 215 9.89 21.62 3.53
C THR A 215 9.41 21.99 2.13
N LEU A 216 9.64 21.15 1.12
CA LEU A 216 9.23 21.42 -0.26
C LEU A 216 7.70 21.47 -0.42
N PHE A 217 6.96 20.56 0.21
CA PHE A 217 5.51 20.40 0.00
C PHE A 217 4.65 21.14 1.02
N PHE A 218 5.12 21.30 2.26
CA PHE A 218 4.35 21.92 3.34
C PHE A 218 4.95 23.26 3.82
N GLY A 219 6.21 23.55 3.50
CA GLY A 219 6.93 24.75 3.95
C GLY A 219 7.81 24.50 5.18
N GLU A 220 8.68 25.47 5.49
CA GLU A 220 9.56 25.38 6.66
C GLU A 220 8.77 25.25 7.96
N ASN A 221 9.17 24.32 8.83
CA ASN A 221 8.55 24.03 10.13
C ASN A 221 7.05 23.72 10.10
N SER A 222 6.50 23.40 8.93
CA SER A 222 5.08 23.11 8.77
C SER A 222 4.84 21.63 9.01
N MET A 223 3.97 21.32 9.96
CA MET A 223 3.48 19.96 10.18
C MET A 223 2.52 19.59 9.06
N VAL A 224 2.49 18.30 8.69
CA VAL A 224 1.47 17.76 7.78
C VAL A 224 0.09 18.00 8.40
N SER A 225 -0.78 18.77 7.75
CA SER A 225 -2.13 18.97 8.26
C SER A 225 -2.89 17.65 8.28
N VAL A 226 -3.79 17.46 9.25
CA VAL A 226 -4.72 16.30 9.26
C VAL A 226 -5.49 16.21 7.94
N ALA A 227 -5.81 17.36 7.33
CA ALA A 227 -6.53 17.44 6.06
C ALA A 227 -5.68 17.08 4.82
N ASP A 228 -4.37 16.88 4.98
CA ASP A 228 -3.45 16.53 3.88
C ASP A 228 -2.85 15.12 4.08
N VAL A 229 -3.35 14.36 5.06
CA VAL A 229 -2.77 13.06 5.43
C VAL A 229 -2.91 12.07 4.29
N ALA A 230 -4.02 12.07 3.56
CA ALA A 230 -4.24 11.08 2.51
C ALA A 230 -3.33 11.30 1.29
N GLU A 231 -3.10 12.53 0.85
CA GLU A 231 -2.13 12.84 -0.21
C GLU A 231 -0.70 12.62 0.27
N SER A 232 -0.38 12.99 1.52
CA SER A 232 0.93 12.77 2.12
C SER A 232 1.29 11.29 2.22
N LYS A 233 0.28 10.44 2.46
CA LYS A 233 0.41 8.98 2.44
C LYS A 233 0.79 8.47 1.05
N LEU A 234 0.15 8.95 -0.02
CA LEU A 234 0.56 8.59 -1.38
C LEU A 234 1.92 9.16 -1.76
N LEU A 235 2.28 10.34 -1.24
CA LEU A 235 3.63 10.88 -1.39
C LEU A 235 4.67 9.96 -0.76
N ALA A 236 4.42 9.49 0.48
CA ALA A 236 5.29 8.52 1.15
C ALA A 236 5.41 7.21 0.36
N PHE A 237 4.30 6.70 -0.19
CA PHE A 237 4.32 5.55 -1.09
C PHE A 237 5.23 5.77 -2.30
N SER A 238 5.11 6.93 -2.97
CA SER A 238 5.95 7.28 -4.13
C SER A 238 7.43 7.38 -3.75
N LEU A 239 7.76 7.93 -2.58
CA LEU A 239 9.13 8.12 -2.11
C LEU A 239 9.83 6.82 -1.75
N LEU A 240 9.10 5.85 -1.21
CA LEU A 240 9.61 4.51 -0.93
C LEU A 240 9.78 3.66 -2.21
N GLY A 241 9.58 4.25 -3.39
CA GLY A 241 9.72 3.57 -4.69
C GLY A 241 8.47 2.80 -5.12
N GLY A 242 7.33 3.06 -4.46
CA GLY A 242 6.04 2.46 -4.82
C GLY A 242 5.62 2.83 -6.24
N ARG A 243 4.99 1.87 -6.94
CA ARG A 243 4.57 2.02 -8.34
C ARG A 243 3.09 1.73 -8.48
N ILE A 244 2.43 2.43 -9.40
CA ILE A 244 1.08 2.08 -9.81
C ILE A 244 1.16 1.07 -10.96
N VAL A 245 0.42 -0.03 -10.85
CA VAL A 245 0.35 -1.06 -11.88
C VAL A 245 -0.15 -0.42 -13.18
N ASP A 246 0.61 -0.63 -14.25
CA ASP A 246 0.32 -0.05 -15.55
C ASP A 246 -0.82 -0.83 -16.21
N GLN A 247 -1.97 -0.19 -16.38
CA GLN A 247 -3.14 -0.78 -17.05
C GLN A 247 -3.52 -0.04 -18.34
N GLY A 248 -2.69 0.90 -18.80
CA GLY A 248 -2.97 1.69 -20.00
C GLY A 248 -2.43 3.10 -19.89
N GLU A 249 -3.11 4.05 -20.50
CA GLU A 249 -2.68 5.44 -20.48
C GLU A 249 -2.70 6.03 -19.07
N LYS A 250 -1.65 6.75 -18.69
CA LYS A 250 -1.50 7.31 -17.34
C LYS A 250 -2.04 8.72 -17.28
N GLU A 251 -3.32 8.90 -17.57
CA GLU A 251 -3.97 10.20 -17.56
C GLU A 251 -4.93 10.33 -16.37
N ILE A 252 -4.85 11.47 -15.69
CA ILE A 252 -5.76 11.83 -14.59
C ILE A 252 -6.26 13.25 -14.83
N PHE A 253 -7.57 13.43 -14.78
CA PHE A 253 -8.23 14.73 -14.94
C PHE A 253 -8.93 15.09 -13.64
N ILE A 254 -8.61 16.26 -13.09
CA ILE A 254 -9.18 16.77 -11.84
C ILE A 254 -10.06 17.97 -12.18
N PHE A 255 -11.37 17.83 -12.02
CA PHE A 255 -12.33 18.92 -12.24
C PHE A 255 -12.60 19.66 -10.94
N VAL A 256 -12.40 20.97 -10.98
CA VAL A 256 -12.52 21.83 -9.81
C VAL A 256 -13.38 23.06 -10.15
N PRO A 257 -14.21 23.53 -9.21
CA PRO A 257 -14.93 24.78 -9.41
C PRO A 257 -13.96 25.96 -9.27
N ASP A 258 -14.12 26.98 -10.11
CA ASP A 258 -13.32 28.22 -10.03
C ASP A 258 -13.49 28.98 -8.71
N SER A 259 -14.63 28.79 -8.05
CA SER A 259 -14.94 29.37 -6.75
C SER A 259 -15.66 28.37 -5.86
N LYS A 260 -15.38 28.42 -4.56
CA LYS A 260 -16.12 27.65 -3.54
C LYS A 260 -17.39 28.36 -3.05
N LYS A 261 -17.60 29.63 -3.42
CA LYS A 261 -18.73 30.43 -2.89
C LYS A 261 -20.03 30.07 -3.60
N GLY A 262 -21.05 29.70 -2.82
CA GLY A 262 -22.37 29.35 -3.37
C GLY A 262 -22.41 27.96 -4.00
N LEU A 263 -21.48 27.08 -3.68
CA LEU A 263 -21.65 25.66 -3.98
C LEU A 263 -22.70 25.05 -3.04
N LEU A 264 -23.59 24.23 -3.60
CA LEU A 264 -24.52 23.40 -2.88
C LEU A 264 -23.94 21.98 -2.82
N GLY A 265 -24.04 21.30 -1.68
CA GLY A 265 -23.53 19.94 -1.53
C GLY A 265 -22.11 19.85 -0.95
N SER A 266 -21.44 18.73 -1.22
CA SER A 266 -20.10 18.41 -0.71
C SER A 266 -19.01 19.23 -1.42
N ASN A 267 -17.88 19.46 -0.73
CA ASN A 267 -16.67 20.04 -1.31
C ASN A 267 -15.80 18.97 -1.99
N GLU A 268 -16.43 17.95 -2.57
CA GLU A 268 -15.75 16.86 -3.25
C GLU A 268 -15.19 17.33 -4.59
N THR A 269 -14.04 16.77 -4.94
CA THR A 269 -13.37 17.01 -6.21
C THR A 269 -13.59 15.82 -7.12
N ILE A 270 -13.92 16.08 -8.39
CA ILE A 270 -14.13 15.02 -9.36
C ILE A 270 -12.77 14.65 -9.94
N VAL A 271 -12.39 13.39 -9.79
CA VAL A 271 -11.18 12.82 -10.40
C VAL A 271 -11.60 11.77 -11.42
N ILE A 272 -11.10 11.89 -12.64
CA ILE A 272 -11.37 10.95 -13.72
C ILE A 272 -10.05 10.33 -14.14
N SER A 273 -9.99 9.01 -14.15
CA SER A 273 -8.86 8.25 -14.67
C SER A 273 -9.12 7.78 -16.09
N SER A 274 -8.04 7.41 -16.78
CA SER A 274 -8.09 6.68 -18.06
C SER A 274 -8.90 5.37 -18.04
N SER A 275 -9.18 4.81 -16.86
CA SER A 275 -10.03 3.61 -16.68
C SER A 275 -11.54 3.89 -16.73
N SER A 276 -11.95 5.05 -17.26
CA SER A 276 -13.35 5.53 -17.37
C SER A 276 -14.12 5.64 -16.05
N LYS A 277 -13.42 5.55 -14.91
CA LYS A 277 -13.99 5.71 -13.57
C LYS A 277 -14.00 7.16 -13.15
N ILE A 278 -15.14 7.57 -12.60
CA ILE A 278 -15.33 8.86 -11.96
C ILE A 278 -15.26 8.66 -10.45
N TYR A 279 -14.39 9.42 -9.80
CA TYR A 279 -14.17 9.42 -8.37
C TYR A 279 -14.58 10.76 -7.78
N GLU A 280 -15.27 10.72 -6.65
CA GLU A 280 -15.71 11.89 -5.88
C GLU A 280 -14.85 11.94 -4.62
N VAL A 281 -13.75 12.68 -4.67
CA VAL A 281 -12.74 12.68 -3.61
C VAL A 281 -12.98 13.86 -2.66
N PRO A 282 -13.28 13.62 -1.38
CA PRO A 282 -13.55 14.68 -0.43
C PRO A 282 -12.29 15.47 -0.09
N LEU A 283 -12.42 16.79 0.07
CA LEU A 283 -11.39 17.69 0.64
C LEU A 283 -9.99 17.65 0.00
N LEU A 284 -9.86 17.07 -1.20
CA LEU A 284 -8.60 16.90 -1.92
C LEU A 284 -7.76 18.19 -1.98
N ASN A 285 -6.52 18.10 -1.48
CA ASN A 285 -5.50 19.14 -1.67
C ASN A 285 -4.98 19.07 -3.11
N ILE A 286 -5.62 19.81 -4.01
CA ILE A 286 -5.38 19.74 -5.46
C ILE A 286 -3.88 19.95 -5.83
N PRO A 287 -3.16 20.97 -5.33
CA PRO A 287 -1.73 21.12 -5.63
C PRO A 287 -0.88 19.92 -5.20
N LEU A 288 -1.11 19.39 -3.99
CA LEU A 288 -0.35 18.26 -3.47
C LEU A 288 -0.68 16.97 -4.23
N ALA A 289 -1.96 16.68 -4.44
CA ALA A 289 -2.43 15.53 -5.20
C ALA A 289 -1.86 15.53 -6.62
N LEU A 290 -1.83 16.67 -7.30
CA LEU A 290 -1.27 16.78 -8.65
C LEU A 290 0.22 16.45 -8.68
N ASN A 291 1.00 16.94 -7.72
CA ASN A 291 2.43 16.63 -7.63
C ASN A 291 2.68 15.14 -7.35
N VAL A 292 1.90 14.55 -6.43
CA VAL A 292 1.97 13.12 -6.11
C VAL A 292 1.61 12.25 -7.31
N MET A 293 0.54 12.58 -8.03
CA MET A 293 0.16 11.82 -9.22
C MET A 293 1.24 11.91 -10.30
N ARG A 294 1.87 13.07 -10.47
CA ARG A 294 3.00 13.24 -11.41
C ARG A 294 4.24 12.46 -10.99
N SER A 295 4.57 12.40 -9.69
CA SER A 295 5.71 11.59 -9.21
C SER A 295 5.47 10.09 -9.40
N LEU A 296 4.21 9.65 -9.39
CA LEU A 296 3.79 8.30 -9.73
C LEU A 296 3.73 8.02 -11.25
N GLY A 297 4.08 9.01 -12.08
CA GLY A 297 4.16 8.88 -13.53
C GLY A 297 2.86 9.16 -14.29
N PHE A 298 1.87 9.80 -13.65
CA PHE A 298 0.63 10.22 -14.32
C PHE A 298 0.74 11.62 -14.92
N ASN A 299 0.20 11.77 -16.12
CA ASN A 299 -0.14 13.05 -16.71
C ASN A 299 -1.41 13.59 -16.05
N ALA A 300 -1.24 14.25 -14.90
CA ALA A 300 -2.33 14.88 -14.16
C ALA A 300 -2.60 16.30 -14.69
N LYS A 301 -3.85 16.54 -15.12
CA LYS A 301 -4.36 17.84 -15.62
C LYS A 301 -5.49 18.35 -14.72
N ILE A 302 -5.49 19.65 -14.41
CA ILE A 302 -6.58 20.31 -13.68
C ILE A 302 -7.47 21.04 -14.70
N ILE A 303 -8.77 20.88 -14.56
CA ILE A 303 -9.80 21.55 -15.35
C ILE A 303 -10.62 22.41 -14.40
N ILE A 304 -10.47 23.73 -14.52
CA ILE A 304 -11.17 24.70 -13.68
C ILE A 304 -12.41 25.17 -14.43
N LEU A 305 -13.59 25.01 -13.83
CA LEU A 305 -14.84 25.38 -14.47
C LEU A 305 -15.49 26.59 -13.78
N LYS A 306 -15.93 27.56 -14.60
CA LYS A 306 -16.75 28.71 -14.23
C LYS A 306 -18.17 28.59 -14.78
N HIS A 307 -18.35 27.78 -15.81
CA HIS A 307 -19.63 27.44 -16.40
C HIS A 307 -19.72 25.91 -16.53
N VAL A 308 -20.83 25.34 -16.07
CA VAL A 308 -21.21 23.96 -16.31
C VAL A 308 -22.53 23.98 -17.05
N PHE A 309 -22.50 23.74 -18.35
CA PHE A 309 -23.70 23.56 -19.15
C PHE A 309 -24.25 22.14 -18.90
N ILE A 310 -25.51 22.03 -18.44
CA ILE A 310 -26.11 20.73 -18.08
C ILE A 310 -27.02 20.24 -19.20
N ASP A 311 -27.96 21.07 -19.63
CA ASP A 311 -28.87 20.83 -20.74
C ASP A 311 -29.40 22.15 -21.29
N ASN A 312 -30.28 22.10 -22.30
CA ASN A 312 -30.79 23.30 -22.96
C ASN A 312 -31.58 24.24 -22.03
N GLU A 313 -32.08 23.74 -20.91
CA GLU A 313 -32.83 24.54 -19.94
C GLU A 313 -32.02 24.82 -18.67
N SER A 314 -30.89 24.16 -18.44
CA SER A 314 -30.20 24.19 -17.16
C SER A 314 -28.69 24.41 -17.31
N SER A 315 -28.15 25.37 -16.55
CA SER A 315 -26.71 25.59 -16.45
C SER A 315 -26.30 26.19 -15.11
N CYS A 316 -25.04 25.99 -14.72
CA CYS A 316 -24.45 26.64 -13.56
C CYS A 316 -23.36 27.59 -13.99
N VAL A 317 -23.39 28.84 -13.51
CA VAL A 317 -22.41 29.86 -13.90
C VAL A 317 -21.94 30.64 -12.67
N VAL A 318 -20.64 30.91 -12.61
CA VAL A 318 -20.04 31.85 -11.66
C VAL A 318 -20.38 33.29 -12.08
N GLY A 319 -21.11 34.01 -11.23
CA GLY A 319 -21.42 35.41 -11.45
C GLY A 319 -20.41 36.37 -10.82
N GLU A 320 -20.74 37.66 -10.84
CA GLU A 320 -19.95 38.70 -10.19
C GLU A 320 -19.78 38.42 -8.69
N GLY A 321 -18.56 38.66 -8.18
CA GLY A 321 -18.18 38.33 -6.80
C GLY A 321 -17.80 36.86 -6.56
N GLY A 322 -17.82 36.02 -7.61
CA GLY A 322 -17.41 34.63 -7.56
C GLY A 322 -18.48 33.68 -7.01
N LEU A 323 -19.74 34.11 -6.92
CA LEU A 323 -20.84 33.27 -6.43
C LEU A 323 -21.40 32.39 -7.55
N TRP A 324 -21.63 31.12 -7.27
CA TRP A 324 -22.32 30.22 -8.20
C TRP A 324 -23.83 30.46 -8.23
N TYR A 325 -24.37 30.43 -9.44
CA TYR A 325 -25.80 30.49 -9.70
C TYR A 325 -26.23 29.32 -10.59
N HIS A 326 -27.39 28.76 -10.29
CA HIS A 326 -28.06 27.78 -11.14
C HIS A 326 -29.18 28.48 -11.91
N PHE A 327 -29.09 28.41 -13.24
CA PHE A 327 -30.08 28.89 -14.17
C PHE A 327 -30.95 27.71 -14.61
N LYS A 328 -32.28 27.87 -14.53
CA LYS A 328 -33.26 26.96 -15.11
C LYS A 328 -34.26 27.75 -15.97
N GLY A 329 -34.06 27.76 -17.29
CA GLY A 329 -34.75 28.67 -18.20
C GLY A 329 -34.42 30.11 -17.84
N ASN A 330 -35.45 30.90 -17.48
CA ASN A 330 -35.30 32.28 -17.04
C ASN A 330 -35.10 32.40 -15.51
N ASP A 331 -35.26 31.32 -14.75
CA ASP A 331 -35.13 31.34 -13.31
C ASP A 331 -33.66 31.29 -12.90
N LYS A 332 -33.21 32.31 -12.17
CA LYS A 332 -31.87 32.36 -11.58
C LYS A 332 -31.95 32.09 -10.08
N ARG A 333 -31.26 31.06 -9.60
CA ARG A 333 -31.16 30.73 -8.17
C ARG A 333 -29.73 30.83 -7.70
N VAL A 334 -29.55 31.35 -6.49
CA VAL A 334 -28.26 31.32 -5.80
C VAL A 334 -27.96 29.89 -5.40
N GLY A 335 -26.75 29.43 -5.64
CA GLY A 335 -26.37 28.05 -5.38
C GLY A 335 -26.22 27.23 -6.66
N CYS A 336 -25.20 26.39 -6.73
CA CYS A 336 -25.12 25.30 -7.71
C CYS A 336 -24.59 24.03 -7.06
N ASP A 337 -25.26 22.89 -7.28
CA ASP A 337 -24.69 21.57 -7.03
C ASP A 337 -23.66 21.25 -8.12
N PHE A 338 -22.44 21.74 -7.94
CA PHE A 338 -21.39 21.63 -8.95
C PHE A 338 -21.04 20.17 -9.25
N LEU A 339 -20.97 19.33 -8.21
CA LEU A 339 -20.55 17.94 -8.33
C LEU A 339 -21.50 17.15 -9.23
N SER A 340 -22.76 17.06 -8.84
CA SER A 340 -23.77 16.29 -9.56
C SER A 340 -23.97 16.80 -10.99
N ASN A 341 -23.98 18.13 -11.15
CA ASN A 341 -24.19 18.75 -12.47
C ASN A 341 -22.99 18.56 -13.40
N THR A 342 -21.77 18.60 -12.88
CA THR A 342 -20.57 18.35 -13.69
C THR A 342 -20.50 16.89 -14.12
N ILE A 343 -20.77 15.95 -13.22
CA ILE A 343 -20.84 14.51 -13.56
C ILE A 343 -21.90 14.26 -14.61
N ARG A 344 -23.10 14.86 -14.46
CA ARG A 344 -24.17 14.75 -15.46
C ARG A 344 -23.73 15.32 -16.81
N SER A 345 -23.02 16.45 -16.80
CA SER A 345 -22.54 17.10 -18.01
C SER A 345 -21.45 16.31 -18.73
N ILE A 346 -20.54 15.67 -18.00
CA ILE A 346 -19.53 14.74 -18.53
C ILE A 346 -20.21 13.56 -19.21
N LYS A 347 -21.13 12.88 -18.49
CA LYS A 347 -21.84 11.71 -19.02
C LYS A 347 -22.74 12.01 -20.21
N SER A 348 -23.22 13.25 -20.32
CA SER A 348 -24.09 13.69 -21.42
C SER A 348 -23.32 14.36 -22.56
N ASN A 349 -21.99 14.45 -22.45
CA ASN A 349 -21.11 15.18 -23.36
C ASN A 349 -21.57 16.63 -23.63
N THR A 350 -22.09 17.30 -22.60
CA THR A 350 -22.59 18.68 -22.71
C THR A 350 -21.57 19.72 -22.26
N LEU A 351 -20.47 19.30 -21.63
CA LEU A 351 -19.40 20.21 -21.18
C LEU A 351 -18.79 21.03 -22.32
N VAL A 352 -18.81 20.50 -23.56
CA VAL A 352 -18.34 21.21 -24.77
C VAL A 352 -19.09 22.51 -25.06
N LYS A 353 -20.28 22.69 -24.49
CA LYS A 353 -21.09 23.93 -24.58
C LYS A 353 -20.80 24.91 -23.44
N SER A 354 -19.93 24.55 -22.50
CA SER A 354 -19.54 25.42 -21.40
C SER A 354 -18.56 26.50 -21.85
N ASN A 355 -18.54 27.64 -21.16
CA ASN A 355 -17.71 28.78 -21.55
C ASN A 355 -16.21 28.50 -21.44
N ASP A 356 -15.83 27.59 -20.54
CA ASP A 356 -14.44 27.21 -20.28
C ASP A 356 -13.91 26.16 -21.25
N TYR A 357 -14.78 25.57 -22.09
CA TYR A 357 -14.38 24.52 -23.03
C TYR A 357 -13.24 24.93 -23.97
N PRO A 358 -13.21 26.13 -24.58
CA PRO A 358 -12.09 26.53 -25.43
C PRO A 358 -10.74 26.53 -24.72
N ILE A 359 -10.70 26.79 -23.41
CA ILE A 359 -9.47 26.81 -22.60
C ILE A 359 -8.98 25.39 -22.34
N PHE A 360 -9.90 24.47 -22.03
CA PHE A 360 -9.60 23.10 -21.65
C PHE A 360 -9.94 22.07 -22.74
N LYS A 361 -10.00 22.52 -24.00
CA LYS A 361 -10.54 21.73 -25.12
C LYS A 361 -9.94 20.33 -25.21
N GLU A 362 -8.61 20.25 -25.29
CA GLU A 362 -7.89 18.97 -25.41
C GLU A 362 -8.21 18.03 -24.24
N SER A 363 -8.23 18.55 -23.01
CA SER A 363 -8.51 17.75 -21.82
C SER A 363 -9.97 17.29 -21.75
N ILE A 364 -10.92 18.16 -22.13
CA ILE A 364 -12.35 17.83 -22.13
C ILE A 364 -12.67 16.82 -23.25
N ASP A 365 -12.12 17.02 -24.45
CA ASP A 365 -12.25 16.08 -25.56
C ASP A 365 -11.72 14.71 -25.15
N ARG A 366 -10.54 14.68 -24.51
CA ARG A 366 -9.95 13.43 -24.02
C ARG A 366 -10.80 12.74 -22.95
N VAL A 367 -11.34 13.50 -21.99
CA VAL A 367 -12.27 12.95 -20.98
C VAL A 367 -13.53 12.38 -21.65
N ASN A 368 -14.06 13.06 -22.66
CA ASN A 368 -15.24 12.59 -23.38
C ASN A 368 -14.95 11.28 -24.14
N GLU A 369 -13.77 11.14 -24.74
CA GLU A 369 -13.31 9.90 -25.36
C GLU A 369 -13.17 8.76 -24.35
N ILE A 370 -12.66 9.05 -23.15
CA ILE A 370 -12.48 8.04 -22.09
C ILE A 370 -13.81 7.55 -21.51
N ILE A 371 -14.79 8.45 -21.36
CA ILE A 371 -16.06 8.14 -20.69
C ILE A 371 -17.11 7.56 -21.64
N ASN A 372 -17.12 7.97 -22.92
CA ASN A 372 -18.20 7.62 -23.86
C ASN A 372 -17.80 6.60 -24.94
N ASN A 373 -16.55 6.13 -24.94
CA ASN A 373 -16.14 4.92 -25.67
C ASN A 373 -16.15 3.72 -24.72
#